data_AF-A0A137RED2-F1
#
_entry.id   AF-A0A137RED2-F1
#
_cell.length_a   1.000
_cell.length_b   1.000
_cell.length_c   1.000
_cell.angle_alpha   90.00
_cell.angle_beta   90.00
_cell.angle_gamma   90.00
#
_symmetry.space_group_name_H-M   'P 1'
#
loop_
_entity.id
_entity.type
_entity.pdbx_description
1 polymer ?
#
loop_
_entity_poly.entity_id
_entity_poly.type
_entity_poly.pdbx_seq_one_letter_code
_entity_poly.pdbx_strand_id
1 'polypeptide(L)'
;MVEGFGSNSGNFSLDVTCTEPLPNDDCGGAIAVSCGDSVTGTTVGATVDSGAPVCGPAITSPGVWYTLDDTSGLPGDITLSLCNGTDFDSKISVYTGSCAALTCVVGNDDSCGLQSEVTFATDGNTKFYILIHSFGGATGNFTMDVTCMPTPPPNDMIVNSIDVDEIGFPYTDPSVAMPAATTEDGNPQGCDLTGANGVWYNFVPTGDGTANATIVTPGGASSVTFYTAPDENATETDLVLVPQNTNQCVPGTSASIFTLAGQAYYVFVLNTGAVTDIVIDGTNLGVSDNSIAGFSYYPNPTTGVLNLKSVDNIERVSLYNLLGQRVLDSRVGATATQLDISGLSTGSYLMKVTVNGQTGTYRVLKD
;
A
#
# COMPACT_ATOMS: atom_id res chain seq x y z
N MET A 1 61.87 29.91 -5.49
CA MET A 1 63.27 30.38 -5.62
C MET A 1 63.99 29.92 -4.37
N VAL A 2 65.05 29.12 -4.50
CA VAL A 2 65.92 28.74 -3.38
C VAL A 2 67.15 29.62 -3.46
N GLU A 3 67.38 30.47 -2.47
CA GLU A 3 68.52 31.38 -2.43
C GLU A 3 69.36 31.18 -1.15
N GLY A 4 70.66 31.42 -1.27
CA GLY A 4 71.59 31.35 -0.15
C GLY A 4 71.68 32.69 0.59
N PHE A 5 72.01 32.66 1.88
CA PHE A 5 72.21 33.88 2.66
C PHE A 5 73.50 34.61 2.26
N GLY A 6 73.40 35.90 1.91
CA GLY A 6 74.55 36.74 1.54
C GLY A 6 75.16 36.31 0.19
N SER A 7 76.44 35.92 0.20
CA SER A 7 77.16 35.40 -0.98
C SER A 7 77.31 33.87 -0.98
N ASN A 8 76.68 33.16 -0.04
CA ASN A 8 76.85 31.72 0.08
C ASN A 8 76.09 30.97 -1.02
N SER A 9 76.76 30.01 -1.66
CA SER A 9 76.19 29.11 -2.65
C SER A 9 76.61 27.66 -2.36
N GLY A 10 75.75 26.71 -2.66
CA GLY A 10 76.04 25.29 -2.52
C GLY A 10 75.03 24.44 -3.28
N ASN A 11 75.34 23.16 -3.43
CA ASN A 11 74.39 22.19 -3.97
C ASN A 11 73.23 22.02 -2.99
N PHE A 12 72.01 21.95 -3.51
CA PHE A 12 70.83 21.61 -2.73
C PHE A 12 70.07 20.48 -3.42
N SER A 13 69.32 19.72 -2.62
CA SER A 13 68.24 18.88 -3.11
C SER A 13 66.94 19.49 -2.61
N LEU A 14 65.94 19.59 -3.49
CA LEU A 14 64.59 19.96 -3.14
C LEU A 14 63.70 18.78 -3.51
N ASP A 15 63.23 18.06 -2.51
CA ASP A 15 62.20 17.03 -2.68
C ASP A 15 60.84 17.67 -2.47
N VAL A 16 60.00 17.64 -3.51
CA VAL A 16 58.60 18.04 -3.45
C VAL A 16 57.78 16.75 -3.55
N THR A 17 57.13 16.35 -2.47
CA THR A 17 56.17 15.25 -2.48
C THR A 17 54.77 15.82 -2.60
N CYS A 18 54.10 15.54 -3.72
CA CYS A 18 52.65 15.71 -3.81
C CYS A 18 52.02 14.40 -3.33
N THR A 19 51.35 14.42 -2.19
CA THR A 19 50.42 13.35 -1.85
C THR A 19 49.19 13.55 -2.71
N GLU A 20 48.86 12.58 -3.56
CA GLU A 20 47.60 12.61 -4.31
C GLU A 20 46.45 12.72 -3.31
N PRO A 21 45.51 13.67 -3.49
CA PRO A 21 44.37 13.80 -2.61
C PRO A 21 43.53 12.52 -2.68
N LEU A 22 42.78 12.23 -1.61
CA LEU A 22 41.86 11.11 -1.62
C LEU A 22 40.86 11.31 -2.77
N PRO A 23 40.49 10.25 -3.53
CA PRO A 23 39.56 10.39 -4.65
C PRO A 23 38.23 11.03 -4.27
N ASN A 24 37.81 10.85 -3.02
CA ASN A 24 36.59 11.41 -2.44
C ASN A 24 36.85 12.49 -1.37
N ASP A 25 37.97 13.21 -1.48
CA ASP A 25 38.26 14.37 -0.62
C ASP A 25 37.32 15.55 -0.88
N ASP A 26 36.68 15.60 -2.05
CA ASP A 26 35.64 16.57 -2.35
C ASP A 26 34.33 15.89 -2.76
N CYS A 27 33.24 16.65 -2.68
CA CYS A 27 31.90 16.17 -3.04
C CYS A 27 31.82 15.70 -4.51
N GLY A 28 32.61 16.28 -5.42
CA GLY A 28 32.61 15.90 -6.84
C GLY A 28 33.22 14.51 -7.09
N GLY A 29 34.16 14.11 -6.23
CA GLY A 29 34.82 12.82 -6.22
C GLY A 29 34.16 11.76 -5.32
N ALA A 30 32.99 12.05 -4.77
CA ALA A 30 32.29 11.15 -3.86
C ALA A 30 32.16 9.72 -4.41
N ILE A 31 32.50 8.73 -3.58
CA ILE A 31 32.43 7.31 -3.96
C ILE A 31 31.00 6.79 -3.82
N ALA A 32 30.50 6.08 -4.83
CA ALA A 32 29.16 5.50 -4.78
C ALA A 32 29.08 4.31 -3.81
N VAL A 33 28.00 4.26 -3.03
CA VAL A 33 27.60 3.15 -2.17
C VAL A 33 26.17 2.72 -2.50
N SER A 34 25.82 1.48 -2.16
CA SER A 34 24.53 0.87 -2.38
C SER A 34 23.92 0.37 -1.07
N CYS A 35 22.60 0.20 -1.05
CA CYS A 35 21.92 -0.46 0.06
C CYS A 35 22.48 -1.87 0.29
N GLY A 36 22.79 -2.21 1.54
CA GLY A 36 23.41 -3.48 1.95
C GLY A 36 24.94 -3.46 1.96
N ASP A 37 25.59 -2.37 1.52
CA ASP A 37 27.05 -2.28 1.55
C ASP A 37 27.59 -2.13 2.98
N SER A 38 28.78 -2.70 3.19
CA SER A 38 29.65 -2.43 4.34
C SER A 38 31.01 -1.98 3.79
N VAL A 39 31.28 -0.68 3.87
CA VAL A 39 32.38 -0.01 3.17
C VAL A 39 33.45 0.42 4.15
N THR A 40 34.70 0.02 3.90
CA THR A 40 35.86 0.52 4.65
C THR A 40 36.47 1.74 3.99
N GLY A 41 36.85 2.74 4.78
CA GLY A 41 37.42 4.00 4.31
C GLY A 41 38.38 4.64 5.31
N THR A 42 38.93 5.79 4.94
CA THR A 42 39.85 6.56 5.79
C THR A 42 39.71 8.06 5.56
N THR A 43 39.84 8.85 6.63
CA THR A 43 39.93 10.33 6.57
C THR A 43 41.38 10.81 6.62
N VAL A 44 42.36 9.91 6.67
CA VAL A 44 43.78 10.26 6.70
C VAL A 44 44.19 10.88 5.37
N GLY A 45 44.66 12.13 5.41
CA GLY A 45 45.07 12.88 4.21
C GLY A 45 43.93 13.66 3.55
N ALA A 46 42.72 13.63 4.14
CA ALA A 46 41.60 14.46 3.71
C ALA A 46 41.77 15.94 4.10
N THR A 47 40.93 16.80 3.54
CA THR A 47 40.82 18.22 3.85
C THR A 47 39.47 18.58 4.45
N VAL A 48 39.35 19.79 5.01
CA VAL A 48 38.12 20.25 5.69
C VAL A 48 37.14 20.82 4.67
N ASP A 49 35.93 20.26 4.62
CA ASP A 49 34.83 20.67 3.73
C ASP A 49 34.09 21.94 4.17
N SER A 50 34.84 23.02 4.40
CA SER A 50 34.27 24.31 4.87
C SER A 50 33.23 24.96 3.94
N GLY A 51 33.11 24.48 2.70
CA GLY A 51 32.10 24.91 1.73
C GLY A 51 30.74 24.20 1.88
N ALA A 52 30.68 23.07 2.58
CA ALA A 52 29.43 22.36 2.82
C ALA A 52 28.62 23.05 3.93
N PRO A 53 27.28 23.14 3.79
CA PRO A 53 26.44 23.73 4.83
C PRO A 53 26.45 22.86 6.08
N VAL A 54 26.42 23.47 7.27
CA VAL A 54 26.33 22.71 8.52
C VAL A 54 25.00 21.94 8.56
N CYS A 55 25.09 20.63 8.80
CA CYS A 55 23.94 19.73 8.90
C CYS A 55 24.13 18.81 10.10
N GLY A 56 23.52 19.16 11.23
CA GLY A 56 23.80 18.53 12.52
C GLY A 56 25.14 19.04 13.09
N PRO A 57 26.19 18.21 13.18
CA PRO A 57 27.47 18.63 13.73
C PRO A 57 28.23 19.62 12.83
N ALA A 58 29.06 20.47 13.44
CA ALA A 58 29.92 21.39 12.72
C ALA A 58 31.04 20.66 11.97
N ILE A 59 31.31 21.10 10.73
CA ILE A 59 32.35 20.57 9.83
C ILE A 59 33.64 21.36 10.06
N THR A 60 34.37 20.97 11.10
CA THR A 60 35.63 21.62 11.49
C THR A 60 36.84 20.72 11.32
N SER A 61 36.67 19.57 10.68
CA SER A 61 37.66 18.50 10.61
C SER A 61 37.65 17.85 9.24
N PRO A 62 38.77 17.22 8.83
CA PRO A 62 38.84 16.58 7.53
C PRO A 62 37.78 15.51 7.33
N GLY A 63 37.27 15.40 6.10
CA GLY A 63 36.20 14.45 5.79
C GLY A 63 36.29 13.88 4.39
N VAL A 64 35.52 12.83 4.15
CA VAL A 64 35.44 12.16 2.86
C VAL A 64 34.00 11.95 2.43
N TRP A 65 33.77 11.98 1.13
CA TRP A 65 32.43 11.96 0.55
C TRP A 65 32.03 10.61 -0.04
N TYR A 66 30.75 10.27 0.12
CA TYR A 66 30.09 9.16 -0.54
C TYR A 66 28.77 9.62 -1.15
N THR A 67 28.26 8.86 -2.11
CA THR A 67 26.90 9.05 -2.63
C THR A 67 26.10 7.78 -2.59
N LEU A 68 24.84 7.88 -2.22
CA LEU A 68 23.85 6.82 -2.34
C LEU A 68 22.78 7.29 -3.32
N ASP A 69 22.64 6.61 -4.45
CA ASP A 69 21.61 6.90 -5.45
C ASP A 69 20.44 5.94 -5.22
N ASP A 70 19.38 6.41 -4.58
CA ASP A 70 18.19 5.59 -4.38
C ASP A 70 17.30 5.65 -5.63
N THR A 71 17.26 4.53 -6.33
CA THR A 71 16.43 4.33 -7.54
C THR A 71 15.42 3.19 -7.34
N SER A 72 15.11 2.85 -6.09
CA SER A 72 14.19 1.74 -5.76
C SER A 72 12.75 2.03 -6.19
N GLY A 73 12.38 3.30 -6.31
CA GLY A 73 11.01 3.75 -6.50
C GLY A 73 10.10 3.47 -5.31
N LEU A 74 10.65 3.08 -4.16
CA LEU A 74 9.90 2.73 -2.95
C LEU A 74 10.21 3.75 -1.84
N PRO A 75 9.18 4.29 -1.16
CA PRO A 75 9.43 5.06 0.05
C PRO A 75 9.99 4.14 1.14
N GLY A 76 10.85 4.67 2.00
CA GLY A 76 11.50 3.89 3.04
C GLY A 76 12.39 4.72 3.93
N ASP A 77 13.16 4.03 4.77
CA ASP A 77 14.21 4.62 5.59
C ASP A 77 15.58 4.12 5.15
N ILE A 78 16.54 5.04 5.12
CA ILE A 78 17.96 4.75 4.92
C ILE A 78 18.66 4.97 6.26
N THR A 79 19.45 3.98 6.69
CA THR A 79 20.32 4.05 7.86
C THR A 79 21.78 3.94 7.44
N LEU A 80 22.60 4.88 7.91
CA LEU A 80 24.05 4.90 7.74
C LEU A 80 24.68 4.79 9.12
N SER A 81 25.46 3.73 9.34
CA SER A 81 26.05 3.43 10.65
C SER A 81 27.57 3.33 10.58
N LEU A 82 28.25 4.06 11.45
CA LEU A 82 29.69 3.91 11.72
C LEU A 82 29.94 3.08 12.99
N CYS A 83 28.89 2.50 13.57
CA CYS A 83 28.96 1.78 14.84
C CYS A 83 29.80 0.50 14.80
N ASN A 84 30.06 -0.04 13.61
CA ASN A 84 30.95 -1.19 13.43
C ASN A 84 32.45 -0.84 13.48
N GLY A 85 32.78 0.42 13.77
CA GLY A 85 34.08 0.82 14.29
C GLY A 85 34.74 1.93 13.49
N THR A 86 35.30 2.88 14.23
CA THR A 86 36.16 3.95 13.72
C THR A 86 37.37 4.09 14.64
N ASP A 87 38.49 4.57 14.09
CA ASP A 87 39.69 4.90 14.88
C ASP A 87 39.59 6.27 15.59
N PHE A 88 38.46 6.97 15.43
CA PHE A 88 38.27 8.36 15.84
C PHE A 88 36.81 8.63 16.25
N ASP A 89 36.60 9.74 16.97
CA ASP A 89 35.29 10.27 17.31
C ASP A 89 34.62 10.81 16.04
N SER A 90 33.64 10.07 15.51
CA SER A 90 33.13 10.26 14.14
C SER A 90 31.99 11.25 14.06
N LYS A 91 31.75 11.78 12.87
CA LYS A 91 30.56 12.57 12.51
C LYS A 91 30.06 12.16 11.14
N ILE A 92 28.74 12.15 10.98
CA ILE A 92 28.07 11.97 9.70
C ILE A 92 27.21 13.20 9.40
N SER A 93 27.28 13.70 8.17
CA SER A 93 26.33 14.68 7.65
C SER A 93 25.83 14.24 6.28
N VAL A 94 24.51 14.26 6.08
CA VAL A 94 23.83 13.79 4.87
C VAL A 94 23.10 14.95 4.19
N TYR A 95 23.20 14.99 2.87
CA TYR A 95 22.66 16.04 2.04
C TYR A 95 21.93 15.48 0.80
N THR A 96 21.03 16.27 0.24
CA THR A 96 20.50 16.12 -1.13
C THR A 96 20.91 17.29 -2.01
N GLY A 97 20.50 17.26 -3.28
CA GLY A 97 20.75 18.33 -4.24
C GLY A 97 21.99 18.07 -5.08
N SER A 98 22.90 19.04 -5.13
CA SER A 98 24.17 18.92 -5.88
C SER A 98 25.32 19.49 -5.07
N CYS A 99 26.57 19.14 -5.39
CA CYS A 99 27.74 19.67 -4.68
C CYS A 99 27.83 21.20 -4.67
N ALA A 100 27.23 21.89 -5.65
CA ALA A 100 27.17 23.35 -5.69
C ALA A 100 26.01 23.95 -4.85
N ALA A 101 25.03 23.13 -4.48
CA ALA A 101 23.82 23.53 -3.78
C ALA A 101 23.29 22.37 -2.93
N LEU A 102 24.07 21.98 -1.91
CA LEU A 102 23.71 20.91 -0.98
C LEU A 102 22.58 21.39 -0.06
N THR A 103 21.61 20.51 0.16
CA THR A 103 20.51 20.73 1.12
C THR A 103 20.65 19.74 2.26
N CYS A 104 20.69 20.22 3.50
CA CYS A 104 20.81 19.37 4.68
C CYS A 104 19.62 18.42 4.82
N VAL A 105 19.90 17.13 5.05
CA VAL A 105 18.91 16.09 5.40
C VAL A 105 18.98 15.80 6.89
N VAL A 106 20.14 15.30 7.34
CA VAL A 106 20.37 14.88 8.73
C VAL A 106 21.86 14.86 9.01
N GLY A 107 22.26 14.98 10.27
CA GLY A 107 23.63 14.69 10.68
C GLY A 107 23.70 14.35 12.16
N ASN A 108 24.75 13.62 12.53
CA ASN A 108 24.96 13.15 13.90
C ASN A 108 26.46 13.08 14.25
N ASP A 109 26.75 13.30 15.53
CA ASP A 109 28.08 13.19 16.15
C ASP A 109 28.15 11.85 16.90
N ASP A 110 27.33 11.69 17.94
CA ASP A 110 27.35 10.53 18.83
C ASP A 110 26.04 9.73 18.77
N SER A 111 26.13 8.42 18.54
CA SER A 111 25.01 7.48 18.71
C SER A 111 25.41 6.29 19.60
N CYS A 112 26.43 5.55 19.20
CA CYS A 112 26.83 4.27 19.78
C CYS A 112 28.14 4.38 20.56
N GLY A 113 28.26 5.43 21.38
CA GLY A 113 29.51 5.86 21.99
C GLY A 113 30.01 7.11 21.28
N LEU A 114 31.25 7.07 20.78
CA LEU A 114 31.85 8.16 19.98
C LEU A 114 31.67 7.92 18.46
N GLN A 115 30.80 6.98 18.09
CA GLN A 115 30.51 6.65 16.71
C GLN A 115 29.12 7.16 16.34
N SER A 116 28.98 7.60 15.10
CA SER A 116 27.78 8.22 14.58
C SER A 116 26.90 7.22 13.84
N GLU A 117 25.61 7.47 13.89
CA GLU A 117 24.61 6.79 13.09
C GLU A 117 23.49 7.77 12.74
N VAL A 118 22.92 7.66 11.55
CA VAL A 118 21.75 8.43 11.13
C VAL A 118 20.74 7.53 10.43
N THR A 119 19.45 7.80 10.65
CA THR A 119 18.34 7.23 9.90
C THR A 119 17.49 8.37 9.35
N PHE A 120 17.11 8.29 8.07
CA PHE A 120 16.30 9.31 7.40
C PHE A 120 15.43 8.70 6.30
N ALA A 121 14.29 9.35 6.01
CA ALA A 121 13.35 8.90 5.01
C ALA A 121 13.86 9.17 3.57
N THR A 122 13.51 8.27 2.66
CA THR A 122 13.72 8.37 1.22
C THR A 122 12.39 8.20 0.47
N ASP A 123 12.31 8.82 -0.71
CA ASP A 123 11.19 8.69 -1.65
C ASP A 123 11.45 7.64 -2.74
N GLY A 124 12.56 6.91 -2.66
CA GLY A 124 12.95 5.89 -3.63
C GLY A 124 13.57 6.45 -4.92
N ASN A 125 13.75 7.77 -5.05
CA ASN A 125 14.17 8.42 -6.29
C ASN A 125 15.20 9.55 -6.05
N THR A 126 15.76 9.62 -4.84
CA THR A 126 16.63 10.70 -4.41
C THR A 126 18.07 10.24 -4.29
N LYS A 127 18.98 11.05 -4.86
CA LYS A 127 20.41 10.92 -4.63
C LYS A 127 20.84 11.68 -3.37
N PHE A 128 21.55 10.99 -2.49
CA PHE A 128 22.12 11.53 -1.27
C PHE A 128 23.65 11.65 -1.36
N TYR A 129 24.19 12.67 -0.70
CA TYR A 129 25.61 12.89 -0.48
C TYR A 129 25.91 12.76 1.00
N ILE A 130 26.94 11.98 1.34
CA ILE A 130 27.26 11.58 2.69
C ILE A 130 28.68 12.05 2.98
N LEU A 131 28.84 12.91 3.98
CA LEU A 131 30.13 13.35 4.47
C LEU A 131 30.44 12.64 5.79
N ILE A 132 31.53 11.87 5.80
CA ILE A 132 32.11 11.28 7.01
C ILE A 132 33.27 12.15 7.44
N HIS A 133 33.16 12.73 8.64
CA HIS A 133 34.17 13.62 9.24
C HIS A 133 34.31 13.28 10.73
N SER A 134 34.95 14.14 11.52
CA SER A 134 35.32 13.81 12.90
C SER A 134 35.18 14.97 13.87
N PHE A 135 35.13 14.63 15.16
CA PHE A 135 35.31 15.58 16.24
C PHE A 135 36.80 15.90 16.45
N GLY A 136 37.09 17.18 16.75
CA GLY A 136 38.41 17.59 17.23
C GLY A 136 39.58 17.48 16.24
N GLY A 137 39.34 17.23 14.96
CA GLY A 137 40.38 17.13 13.93
C GLY A 137 41.06 15.76 13.86
N ALA A 138 40.54 14.74 14.55
CA ALA A 138 41.07 13.39 14.46
C ALA A 138 40.86 12.81 13.05
N THR A 139 41.76 11.96 12.61
CA THR A 139 41.63 11.23 11.33
C THR A 139 41.97 9.78 11.54
N GLY A 140 41.37 8.88 10.78
CA GLY A 140 41.64 7.46 10.89
C GLY A 140 40.76 6.64 9.97
N ASN A 141 40.72 5.33 10.19
CA ASN A 141 39.90 4.43 9.39
C ASN A 141 38.50 4.29 9.99
N PHE A 142 37.55 3.87 9.15
CA PHE A 142 36.18 3.61 9.53
C PHE A 142 35.57 2.50 8.66
N THR A 143 34.48 1.90 9.17
CA THR A 143 33.55 1.07 8.39
C THR A 143 32.16 1.72 8.43
N MET A 144 31.56 1.96 7.27
CA MET A 144 30.18 2.45 7.14
C MET A 144 29.28 1.34 6.60
N ASP A 145 28.21 1.02 7.34
CA ASP A 145 27.15 0.14 6.89
C ASP A 145 25.96 0.95 6.37
N VAL A 146 25.42 0.53 5.23
CA VAL A 146 24.28 1.18 4.56
C VAL A 146 23.11 0.22 4.56
N THR A 147 22.05 0.54 5.29
CA THR A 147 20.82 -0.27 5.35
C THR A 147 19.65 0.52 4.79
N CYS A 148 18.86 -0.08 3.90
CA CYS A 148 17.65 0.55 3.36
C CYS A 148 16.46 -0.36 3.64
N MET A 149 15.42 0.19 4.23
CA MET A 149 14.20 -0.52 4.59
C MET A 149 13.00 0.17 3.95
N PRO A 150 12.42 -0.40 2.88
CA PRO A 150 11.16 0.10 2.32
C PRO A 150 10.06 0.13 3.38
N THR A 151 9.19 1.14 3.31
CA THR A 151 7.99 1.21 4.14
C THR A 151 6.92 0.29 3.53
N PRO A 152 6.43 -0.72 4.26
CA PRO A 152 5.39 -1.59 3.74
C PRO A 152 4.08 -0.83 3.49
N PRO A 153 3.23 -1.29 2.56
CA PRO A 153 1.89 -0.74 2.38
C PRO A 153 1.07 -0.74 3.69
N PRO A 154 0.14 0.21 3.89
CA PRO A 154 -0.65 0.29 5.12
C PRO A 154 -1.52 -0.94 5.40
N ASN A 155 -1.85 -1.71 4.36
CA ASN A 155 -2.69 -2.91 4.39
C ASN A 155 -1.91 -4.21 4.12
N ASP A 156 -0.63 -4.19 4.45
CA ASP A 156 0.30 -5.30 4.29
C ASP A 156 0.09 -6.46 5.27
N MET A 157 -0.87 -6.36 6.20
CA MET A 157 -1.21 -7.44 7.14
C MET A 157 -2.73 -7.66 7.15
N ILE A 158 -3.19 -8.88 7.41
CA ILE A 158 -4.64 -9.11 7.46
C ILE A 158 -5.38 -8.21 8.48
N VAL A 159 -4.71 -7.91 9.61
CA VAL A 159 -5.25 -7.08 10.69
C VAL A 159 -5.43 -5.61 10.33
N ASN A 160 -4.76 -5.14 9.26
CA ASN A 160 -4.90 -3.78 8.73
C ASN A 160 -5.44 -3.79 7.29
N SER A 161 -6.11 -4.88 6.91
CA SER A 161 -6.80 -4.98 5.63
C SER A 161 -7.78 -3.82 5.42
N ILE A 162 -7.88 -3.36 4.17
CA ILE A 162 -8.81 -2.27 3.82
C ILE A 162 -10.21 -2.87 3.67
N ASP A 163 -11.14 -2.40 4.49
CA ASP A 163 -12.57 -2.63 4.31
C ASP A 163 -13.06 -1.80 3.12
N VAL A 164 -13.32 -2.47 2.00
CA VAL A 164 -13.67 -1.79 0.75
C VAL A 164 -15.16 -1.51 0.63
N ASP A 165 -16.05 -2.18 1.37
CA ASP A 165 -17.48 -1.87 1.33
C ASP A 165 -17.88 -0.70 2.24
N GLU A 166 -17.09 -0.39 3.27
CA GLU A 166 -17.23 0.88 4.01
C GLU A 166 -16.88 2.09 3.13
N ILE A 167 -15.93 1.93 2.20
CA ILE A 167 -15.53 2.98 1.24
C ILE A 167 -16.47 3.04 0.04
N GLY A 168 -16.80 1.88 -0.52
CA GLY A 168 -17.72 1.69 -1.63
C GLY A 168 -17.10 1.13 -2.91
N PHE A 169 -17.92 0.42 -3.68
CA PHE A 169 -17.53 -0.17 -4.96
C PHE A 169 -17.90 0.72 -6.17
N PRO A 170 -17.08 0.73 -7.24
CA PRO A 170 -15.76 0.12 -7.32
C PRO A 170 -14.73 0.88 -6.46
N TYR A 171 -13.83 0.14 -5.82
CA TYR A 171 -12.70 0.67 -5.06
C TYR A 171 -11.42 0.57 -5.87
N THR A 172 -10.55 1.58 -5.75
CA THR A 172 -9.21 1.59 -6.33
C THR A 172 -8.23 2.05 -5.27
N ASP A 173 -7.25 1.21 -4.95
CA ASP A 173 -6.09 1.55 -4.13
C ASP A 173 -4.96 2.01 -5.07
N PRO A 174 -4.67 3.33 -5.14
CA PRO A 174 -3.76 3.85 -6.13
C PRO A 174 -2.30 3.72 -5.71
N SER A 175 -1.43 3.31 -6.64
CA SER A 175 0.03 3.33 -6.49
C SER A 175 0.53 2.59 -5.24
N VAL A 176 0.00 1.40 -4.99
CA VAL A 176 0.41 0.54 -3.88
C VAL A 176 1.85 0.09 -4.10
N ALA A 177 2.71 0.31 -3.11
CA ALA A 177 4.12 -0.07 -3.12
C ALA A 177 4.31 -1.59 -2.88
N MET A 178 3.72 -2.42 -3.75
CA MET A 178 3.66 -3.87 -3.58
C MET A 178 5.01 -4.56 -3.33
N PRO A 179 6.14 -4.17 -3.96
CA PRO A 179 7.44 -4.80 -3.66
C PRO A 179 7.97 -4.52 -2.25
N ALA A 180 7.40 -3.54 -1.53
CA ALA A 180 7.72 -3.26 -0.13
C ALA A 180 6.89 -4.09 0.85
N ALA A 181 5.95 -4.90 0.35
CA ALA A 181 5.12 -5.77 1.18
C ALA A 181 5.97 -6.77 1.97
N THR A 182 5.61 -7.01 3.23
CA THR A 182 6.29 -7.97 4.11
C THR A 182 5.77 -9.38 3.89
N THR A 183 6.45 -10.34 4.52
CA THR A 183 6.18 -11.76 4.30
C THR A 183 5.05 -12.26 5.20
N GLU A 184 4.04 -12.85 4.60
CA GLU A 184 2.98 -13.58 5.27
C GLU A 184 3.50 -14.94 5.79
N ASP A 185 3.06 -15.33 6.97
CA ASP A 185 3.24 -16.68 7.55
C ASP A 185 1.89 -17.44 7.60
N GLY A 186 0.96 -17.00 6.74
CA GLY A 186 -0.42 -17.44 6.70
C GLY A 186 -0.61 -18.80 6.09
N ASN A 187 -1.43 -19.61 6.75
CA ASN A 187 -1.84 -20.93 6.28
C ASN A 187 -3.36 -21.02 5.99
N PRO A 188 -3.97 -20.15 5.15
CA PRO A 188 -5.38 -20.29 4.79
C PRO A 188 -5.72 -21.69 4.23
N GLN A 189 -6.92 -22.17 4.55
CA GLN A 189 -7.37 -23.45 4.05
C GLN A 189 -7.54 -23.40 2.52
N GLY A 190 -6.81 -24.26 1.81
CA GLY A 190 -6.92 -24.41 0.35
C GLY A 190 -5.98 -23.51 -0.46
N CYS A 191 -5.27 -22.58 0.16
CA CYS A 191 -4.21 -21.80 -0.48
C CYS A 191 -3.23 -21.28 0.58
N ASP A 192 -2.09 -21.96 0.72
CA ASP A 192 -1.01 -21.58 1.63
C ASP A 192 -0.30 -20.32 1.11
N LEU A 193 -0.16 -19.32 1.99
CA LEU A 193 0.47 -18.02 1.70
C LEU A 193 1.84 -17.89 2.37
N THR A 194 2.35 -18.92 3.05
CA THR A 194 3.63 -18.88 3.73
C THR A 194 4.75 -18.46 2.77
N GLY A 195 5.44 -17.36 3.08
CA GLY A 195 6.51 -16.82 2.24
C GLY A 195 6.05 -15.90 1.10
N ALA A 196 4.75 -15.66 0.96
CA ALA A 196 4.19 -14.69 0.03
C ALA A 196 4.32 -13.29 0.61
N ASN A 197 4.49 -12.28 -0.25
CA ASN A 197 4.43 -10.88 0.13
C ASN A 197 3.27 -10.21 -0.61
N GLY A 198 2.37 -9.55 0.10
CA GLY A 198 1.18 -8.99 -0.50
C GLY A 198 0.40 -8.09 0.44
N VAL A 199 -0.75 -7.64 -0.05
CA VAL A 199 -1.63 -6.74 0.71
C VAL A 199 -3.04 -7.34 0.79
N TRP A 200 -3.79 -6.88 1.80
CA TRP A 200 -5.08 -7.39 2.16
C TRP A 200 -6.20 -6.37 1.99
N TYR A 201 -7.34 -6.87 1.53
CA TYR A 201 -8.61 -6.17 1.48
C TYR A 201 -9.69 -7.09 2.04
N ASN A 202 -10.76 -6.53 2.59
CA ASN A 202 -11.91 -7.30 3.07
C ASN A 202 -13.22 -6.61 2.69
N PHE A 203 -14.31 -7.37 2.66
CA PHE A 203 -15.66 -6.82 2.52
C PHE A 203 -16.78 -7.78 2.92
N VAL A 204 -17.95 -7.22 3.25
CA VAL A 204 -19.22 -7.94 3.42
C VAL A 204 -20.28 -7.41 2.42
N PRO A 205 -20.62 -8.17 1.35
CA PRO A 205 -21.57 -7.72 0.36
C PRO A 205 -22.99 -7.74 0.94
N THR A 206 -23.77 -6.71 0.66
CA THR A 206 -25.17 -6.58 1.12
C THR A 206 -26.16 -7.45 0.35
N GLY A 207 -25.75 -7.97 -0.80
CA GLY A 207 -26.56 -8.80 -1.69
C GLY A 207 -25.72 -9.88 -2.38
N ASP A 208 -26.41 -10.84 -2.97
CA ASP A 208 -25.77 -11.83 -3.83
C ASP A 208 -25.25 -11.15 -5.10
N GLY A 209 -24.08 -11.56 -5.59
CA GLY A 209 -23.39 -10.77 -6.60
C GLY A 209 -22.12 -11.40 -7.15
N THR A 210 -21.26 -10.55 -7.70
CA THR A 210 -19.89 -10.89 -8.05
C THR A 210 -18.91 -9.87 -7.48
N ALA A 211 -17.74 -10.33 -7.07
CA ALA A 211 -16.58 -9.48 -6.82
C ALA A 211 -15.47 -9.80 -7.82
N ASN A 212 -14.77 -8.79 -8.32
CA ASN A 212 -13.61 -8.91 -9.19
C ASN A 212 -12.47 -8.05 -8.63
N ALA A 213 -11.28 -8.62 -8.46
CA ALA A 213 -10.09 -7.90 -8.05
C ALA A 213 -9.02 -8.01 -9.15
N THR A 214 -8.32 -6.92 -9.45
CA THR A 214 -7.37 -6.84 -10.57
C THR A 214 -6.16 -5.98 -10.21
N ILE A 215 -4.97 -6.44 -10.59
CA ILE A 215 -3.72 -5.69 -10.56
C ILE A 215 -3.60 -4.94 -11.90
N VAL A 216 -3.57 -3.60 -11.88
CA VAL A 216 -3.66 -2.78 -13.10
C VAL A 216 -2.39 -2.84 -13.94
N THR A 217 -1.23 -2.66 -13.30
CA THR A 217 0.09 -2.75 -13.95
C THR A 217 0.94 -3.78 -13.19
N PRO A 218 0.75 -5.08 -13.46
CA PRO A 218 1.47 -6.14 -12.75
C PRO A 218 2.96 -6.14 -13.10
N GLY A 219 3.80 -6.51 -12.13
CA GLY A 219 5.24 -6.66 -12.29
C GLY A 219 5.77 -7.78 -11.41
N GLY A 220 6.67 -8.60 -11.94
CA GLY A 220 7.19 -9.77 -11.22
C GLY A 220 6.17 -10.90 -11.11
N ALA A 221 6.24 -11.67 -10.02
CA ALA A 221 5.23 -12.66 -9.70
C ALA A 221 3.96 -11.94 -9.20
N SER A 222 2.79 -12.43 -9.61
CA SER A 222 1.51 -11.83 -9.25
C SER A 222 0.45 -12.90 -8.95
N SER A 223 -0.39 -12.65 -7.94
CA SER A 223 -1.58 -13.46 -7.62
C SER A 223 -2.68 -12.57 -7.07
N VAL A 224 -3.93 -12.92 -7.33
CA VAL A 224 -5.12 -12.36 -6.68
C VAL A 224 -5.96 -13.53 -6.19
N THR A 225 -6.29 -13.57 -4.91
CA THR A 225 -6.99 -14.73 -4.33
C THR A 225 -8.04 -14.29 -3.31
N PHE A 226 -9.26 -14.80 -3.48
CA PHE A 226 -10.39 -14.57 -2.59
C PHE A 226 -10.57 -15.72 -1.60
N TYR A 227 -10.89 -15.35 -0.37
CA TYR A 227 -11.20 -16.25 0.74
C TYR A 227 -12.54 -15.89 1.37
N THR A 228 -13.29 -16.87 1.86
CA THR A 228 -14.36 -16.64 2.83
C THR A 228 -13.80 -16.58 4.24
N ALA A 229 -14.42 -15.78 5.10
CA ALA A 229 -14.12 -15.65 6.52
C ALA A 229 -15.40 -15.75 7.37
N PRO A 230 -15.32 -16.10 8.66
CA PRO A 230 -16.48 -16.04 9.55
C PRO A 230 -17.02 -14.62 9.76
N ASP A 231 -16.13 -13.63 9.83
CA ASP A 231 -16.41 -12.20 9.97
C ASP A 231 -15.18 -11.36 9.56
N GLU A 232 -15.26 -10.04 9.68
CA GLU A 232 -14.20 -9.10 9.32
C GLU A 232 -13.10 -8.94 10.39
N ASN A 233 -13.16 -9.69 11.50
CA ASN A 233 -12.06 -9.76 12.48
C ASN A 233 -11.27 -11.07 12.36
N ALA A 234 -11.37 -11.74 11.21
CA ALA A 234 -10.71 -13.00 10.94
C ALA A 234 -9.18 -12.89 10.92
N THR A 235 -8.54 -14.00 11.28
CA THR A 235 -7.11 -14.23 11.07
C THR A 235 -6.89 -15.11 9.84
N GLU A 236 -5.65 -15.20 9.35
CA GLU A 236 -5.34 -16.01 8.16
C GLU A 236 -5.74 -17.48 8.30
N THR A 237 -5.74 -18.01 9.53
CA THR A 237 -6.16 -19.40 9.81
C THR A 237 -7.67 -19.62 9.74
N ASP A 238 -8.47 -18.55 9.80
CA ASP A 238 -9.93 -18.61 9.65
C ASP A 238 -10.35 -18.59 8.18
N LEU A 239 -9.43 -18.24 7.27
CA LEU A 239 -9.69 -18.07 5.86
C LEU A 239 -9.80 -19.41 5.13
N VAL A 240 -10.80 -19.51 4.25
CA VAL A 240 -11.00 -20.66 3.36
C VAL A 240 -11.08 -20.18 1.92
N LEU A 241 -10.25 -20.74 1.05
CA LEU A 241 -10.22 -20.40 -0.38
C LEU A 241 -11.62 -20.58 -0.99
N VAL A 242 -12.12 -19.57 -1.72
CA VAL A 242 -13.38 -19.67 -2.46
C VAL A 242 -13.17 -20.60 -3.67
N PRO A 243 -13.79 -21.80 -3.72
CA PRO A 243 -13.46 -22.81 -4.73
C PRO A 243 -14.19 -22.53 -6.06
N GLN A 244 -13.67 -21.60 -6.86
CA GLN A 244 -14.23 -21.24 -8.17
C GLN A 244 -13.13 -21.21 -9.24
N ASN A 245 -13.44 -21.58 -10.49
CA ASN A 245 -12.44 -21.63 -11.57
C ASN A 245 -11.79 -20.26 -11.86
N THR A 246 -12.48 -19.18 -11.52
CA THR A 246 -12.03 -17.78 -11.65
C THR A 246 -11.29 -17.27 -10.41
N ASN A 247 -11.10 -18.10 -9.39
CA ASN A 247 -10.37 -17.83 -8.17
C ASN A 247 -9.49 -19.04 -7.82
N GLN A 248 -8.26 -19.06 -8.33
CA GLN A 248 -7.34 -20.19 -8.20
C GLN A 248 -6.11 -19.75 -7.42
N CYS A 249 -5.59 -20.65 -6.57
CA CYS A 249 -4.34 -20.45 -5.83
C CYS A 249 -3.11 -20.68 -6.74
N VAL A 250 -2.99 -19.88 -7.80
CA VAL A 250 -1.94 -19.97 -8.81
C VAL A 250 -1.64 -18.56 -9.33
N PRO A 251 -0.51 -18.33 -10.02
CA PRO A 251 -0.20 -17.03 -10.58
C PRO A 251 -1.34 -16.49 -11.46
N GLY A 252 -1.70 -15.22 -11.23
CA GLY A 252 -2.80 -14.56 -11.89
C GLY A 252 -2.86 -13.07 -11.53
N THR A 253 -3.25 -12.22 -12.48
CA THR A 253 -3.31 -10.77 -12.26
C THR A 253 -4.71 -10.28 -11.92
N SER A 254 -5.69 -11.18 -11.90
CA SER A 254 -7.06 -10.93 -11.51
C SER A 254 -7.74 -12.22 -11.06
N ALA A 255 -8.77 -12.08 -10.23
CA ALA A 255 -9.67 -13.15 -9.87
C ALA A 255 -11.09 -12.61 -9.70
N SER A 256 -12.08 -13.48 -9.86
CA SER A 256 -13.47 -13.14 -9.60
C SER A 256 -14.22 -14.27 -8.90
N ILE A 257 -15.19 -13.89 -8.08
CA ILE A 257 -16.03 -14.82 -7.33
C ILE A 257 -17.50 -14.40 -7.42
N PHE A 258 -18.40 -15.37 -7.26
CA PHE A 258 -19.75 -15.09 -6.78
C PHE A 258 -19.74 -14.80 -5.28
N THR A 259 -20.55 -13.82 -4.86
CA THR A 259 -20.72 -13.40 -3.47
C THR A 259 -22.10 -13.77 -2.94
N LEU A 260 -22.19 -14.00 -1.62
CA LEU A 260 -23.44 -14.20 -0.89
C LEU A 260 -23.66 -13.05 0.08
N ALA A 261 -24.90 -12.56 0.17
CA ALA A 261 -25.26 -11.49 1.08
C ALA A 261 -24.87 -11.82 2.55
N GLY A 262 -24.14 -10.91 3.19
CA GLY A 262 -23.71 -11.02 4.60
C GLY A 262 -22.53 -11.96 4.85
N GLN A 263 -21.92 -12.55 3.81
CA GLN A 263 -20.71 -13.38 3.94
C GLN A 263 -19.47 -12.49 3.88
N ALA A 264 -18.60 -12.55 4.88
CA ALA A 264 -17.31 -11.85 4.85
C ALA A 264 -16.34 -12.50 3.86
N TYR A 265 -15.66 -11.67 3.08
CA TYR A 265 -14.63 -12.08 2.13
C TYR A 265 -13.34 -11.30 2.38
N TYR A 266 -12.22 -11.98 2.16
CA TYR A 266 -10.89 -11.38 2.14
C TYR A 266 -10.26 -11.57 0.76
N VAL A 267 -9.50 -10.57 0.32
CA VAL A 267 -8.72 -10.60 -0.92
C VAL A 267 -7.26 -10.42 -0.57
N PHE A 268 -6.45 -11.42 -0.89
CA PHE A 268 -4.99 -11.31 -0.86
C PHE A 268 -4.48 -10.98 -2.26
N VAL A 269 -3.61 -9.98 -2.35
CA VAL A 269 -3.00 -9.58 -3.60
C VAL A 269 -1.48 -9.60 -3.46
N LEU A 270 -0.82 -10.39 -4.29
CA LEU A 270 0.64 -10.46 -4.39
C LEU A 270 1.10 -9.81 -5.69
N ASN A 271 2.15 -8.99 -5.62
CA ASN A 271 2.82 -8.41 -6.80
C ASN A 271 4.27 -8.01 -6.46
N THR A 272 5.27 -8.74 -6.95
CA THR A 272 6.64 -8.59 -6.42
C THR A 272 7.50 -7.54 -7.12
N GLY A 273 7.02 -6.91 -8.19
CA GLY A 273 7.90 -6.15 -9.10
C GLY A 273 7.37 -4.81 -9.59
N ALA A 274 6.24 -4.31 -9.08
CA ALA A 274 5.75 -2.99 -9.47
C ALA A 274 4.95 -2.27 -8.39
N VAL A 275 5.13 -0.95 -8.30
CA VAL A 275 4.15 -0.03 -7.72
C VAL A 275 2.96 0.03 -8.67
N THR A 276 1.74 -0.21 -8.18
CA THR A 276 0.58 -0.46 -9.07
C THR A 276 -0.75 -0.15 -8.41
N ASP A 277 -1.79 0.06 -9.21
CA ASP A 277 -3.15 0.22 -8.68
C ASP A 277 -3.79 -1.16 -8.48
N ILE A 278 -4.52 -1.33 -7.38
CA ILE A 278 -5.37 -2.49 -7.14
C ILE A 278 -6.82 -2.06 -7.25
N VAL A 279 -7.58 -2.70 -8.12
CA VAL A 279 -9.00 -2.40 -8.33
C VAL A 279 -9.84 -3.55 -7.81
N ILE A 280 -10.82 -3.24 -6.96
CA ILE A 280 -11.83 -4.19 -6.49
C ILE A 280 -13.20 -3.67 -6.88
N ASP A 281 -13.90 -4.42 -7.73
CA ASP A 281 -15.24 -4.11 -8.21
C ASP A 281 -16.24 -5.14 -7.67
N GLY A 282 -17.35 -4.65 -7.13
CA GLY A 282 -18.43 -5.45 -6.60
C GLY A 282 -19.71 -5.13 -7.37
N THR A 283 -20.30 -6.12 -8.04
CA THR A 283 -21.65 -5.99 -8.60
C THR A 283 -22.63 -6.74 -7.71
N ASN A 284 -23.59 -6.02 -7.12
CA ASN A 284 -24.79 -6.66 -6.60
C ASN A 284 -25.58 -7.19 -7.80
N LEU A 285 -25.74 -8.51 -7.92
CA LEU A 285 -26.64 -9.13 -8.89
C LEU A 285 -28.10 -9.10 -8.40
N GLY A 286 -28.36 -8.48 -7.25
CA GLY A 286 -29.69 -8.04 -6.85
C GLY A 286 -30.09 -6.77 -7.58
N VAL A 287 -31.29 -6.76 -8.18
CA VAL A 287 -32.03 -5.50 -8.25
C VAL A 287 -32.07 -4.99 -6.83
N SER A 288 -31.58 -3.77 -6.59
CA SER A 288 -31.90 -3.04 -5.36
C SER A 288 -33.36 -3.33 -5.05
N ASP A 289 -33.63 -3.86 -3.85
CA ASP A 289 -35.00 -4.00 -3.39
C ASP A 289 -35.58 -2.60 -3.50
N ASN A 290 -36.39 -2.37 -4.54
CA ASN A 290 -37.17 -1.16 -4.68
C ASN A 290 -38.28 -1.31 -3.63
N SER A 291 -37.90 -1.25 -2.37
CA SER A 291 -38.77 -1.32 -1.23
C SER A 291 -39.20 0.12 -0.95
N ILE A 292 -40.51 0.31 -0.93
CA ILE A 292 -41.11 1.60 -0.61
C ILE A 292 -41.19 1.66 0.91
N ALA A 293 -40.52 2.64 1.53
CA ALA A 293 -40.52 2.80 2.97
C ALA A 293 -41.96 2.83 3.54
N GLY A 294 -42.22 2.02 4.55
CA GLY A 294 -43.54 1.91 5.17
C GLY A 294 -44.61 1.14 4.36
N PHE A 295 -44.27 0.58 3.20
CA PHE A 295 -45.13 -0.37 2.50
C PHE A 295 -45.00 -1.78 3.10
N SER A 296 -46.13 -2.46 3.28
CA SER A 296 -46.21 -3.84 3.78
C SER A 296 -47.37 -4.59 3.13
N TYR A 297 -47.23 -5.91 3.04
CA TYR A 297 -48.25 -6.78 2.49
C TYR A 297 -48.32 -8.12 3.21
N TYR A 298 -49.52 -8.64 3.45
CA TYR A 298 -49.72 -9.90 4.17
C TYR A 298 -51.13 -10.51 3.95
N PRO A 299 -51.30 -11.83 4.13
CA PRO A 299 -50.24 -12.81 4.34
C PRO A 299 -49.47 -13.11 3.05
N ASN A 300 -48.21 -13.54 3.17
CA ASN A 300 -47.42 -14.08 2.07
C ASN A 300 -46.59 -15.26 2.61
N PRO A 301 -46.88 -16.53 2.24
CA PRO A 301 -47.85 -16.97 1.23
C PRO A 301 -49.32 -16.63 1.53
N THR A 302 -50.16 -16.58 0.50
CA THR A 302 -51.61 -16.33 0.61
C THR A 302 -52.42 -17.40 -0.12
N THR A 303 -53.61 -17.72 0.39
CA THR A 303 -54.57 -18.62 -0.27
C THR A 303 -55.46 -17.90 -1.30
N GLY A 304 -55.33 -16.58 -1.45
CA GLY A 304 -56.09 -15.83 -2.45
C GLY A 304 -56.37 -14.38 -2.10
N VAL A 305 -56.14 -13.93 -0.88
CA VAL A 305 -56.42 -12.55 -0.49
C VAL A 305 -55.17 -11.93 0.13
N LEU A 306 -54.74 -10.80 -0.40
CA LEU A 306 -53.57 -10.07 0.05
C LEU A 306 -53.98 -8.68 0.57
N ASN A 307 -53.61 -8.37 1.81
CA ASN A 307 -53.79 -7.05 2.39
C ASN A 307 -52.53 -6.23 2.14
N LEU A 308 -52.71 -5.00 1.67
CA LEU A 308 -51.65 -4.05 1.39
C LEU A 308 -51.82 -2.83 2.29
N LYS A 309 -50.72 -2.32 2.83
CA LYS A 309 -50.68 -1.10 3.64
C LYS A 309 -49.46 -0.27 3.28
N SER A 310 -49.62 1.05 3.26
CA SER A 310 -48.54 2.01 3.08
C SER A 310 -48.78 3.27 3.92
N VAL A 311 -47.74 4.07 4.14
CA VAL A 311 -47.83 5.38 4.78
C VAL A 311 -48.54 6.38 3.87
N ASP A 312 -48.21 6.35 2.58
CA ASP A 312 -48.79 7.19 1.53
C ASP A 312 -49.84 6.44 0.71
N ASN A 313 -50.57 7.14 -0.15
CA ASN A 313 -51.56 6.52 -1.02
C ASN A 313 -50.89 5.55 -2.01
N ILE A 314 -51.34 4.31 -1.99
CA ILE A 314 -51.03 3.33 -3.03
C ILE A 314 -51.76 3.78 -4.30
N GLU A 315 -51.03 4.14 -5.34
CA GLU A 315 -51.59 4.63 -6.60
C GLU A 315 -52.05 3.46 -7.45
N ARG A 316 -51.19 2.45 -7.58
CA ARG A 316 -51.40 1.31 -8.48
C ARG A 316 -50.71 0.06 -7.96
N VAL A 317 -51.33 -1.09 -8.19
CA VAL A 317 -50.74 -2.40 -7.97
C VAL A 317 -50.96 -3.27 -9.19
N SER A 318 -49.89 -3.89 -9.68
CA SER A 318 -49.92 -4.81 -10.82
C SER A 318 -49.25 -6.13 -10.42
N LEU A 319 -49.85 -7.26 -10.75
CA LEU A 319 -49.22 -8.58 -10.59
C LEU A 319 -48.83 -9.15 -11.95
N TYR A 320 -47.68 -9.81 -11.99
CA TYR A 320 -47.12 -10.47 -13.15
C TYR A 320 -46.80 -11.93 -12.79
N ASN A 321 -47.04 -12.85 -13.72
CA ASN A 321 -46.53 -14.22 -13.59
C ASN A 321 -45.03 -14.26 -13.96
N LEU A 322 -44.37 -15.41 -13.78
CA LEU A 322 -42.95 -15.58 -14.09
C LEU A 322 -42.61 -15.47 -15.58
N LEU A 323 -43.61 -15.54 -16.48
CA LEU A 323 -43.44 -15.28 -17.92
C LEU A 323 -43.51 -13.78 -18.26
N GLY A 324 -43.67 -12.91 -17.26
CA GLY A 324 -43.80 -11.46 -17.44
C GLY A 324 -45.19 -11.00 -17.89
N GLN A 325 -46.18 -11.89 -17.98
CA GLN A 325 -47.55 -11.54 -18.31
C GLN A 325 -48.22 -10.86 -17.11
N ARG A 326 -48.79 -9.67 -17.31
CA ARG A 326 -49.60 -8.99 -16.30
C ARG A 326 -50.93 -9.71 -16.11
N VAL A 327 -51.14 -10.26 -14.92
CA VAL A 327 -52.33 -11.05 -14.57
C VAL A 327 -53.34 -10.27 -13.74
N LEU A 328 -52.92 -9.19 -13.07
CA LEU A 328 -53.80 -8.25 -12.38
C LEU A 328 -53.25 -6.84 -12.50
N ASP A 329 -54.15 -5.87 -12.55
CA ASP A 329 -53.82 -4.45 -12.59
C ASP A 329 -54.93 -3.65 -11.92
N SER A 330 -54.61 -2.94 -10.84
CA SER A 330 -55.57 -2.23 -10.01
C SER A 330 -55.09 -0.82 -9.67
N ARG A 331 -56.00 0.15 -9.76
CA ARG A 331 -55.82 1.51 -9.26
C ARG A 331 -56.47 1.59 -7.89
N VAL A 332 -55.71 2.03 -6.88
CA VAL A 332 -56.14 1.93 -5.48
C VAL A 332 -56.56 3.30 -4.94
N GLY A 333 -55.64 4.26 -4.90
CA GLY A 333 -55.91 5.62 -4.39
C GLY A 333 -56.16 5.69 -2.89
N ALA A 334 -55.62 4.76 -2.11
CA ALA A 334 -55.80 4.66 -0.65
C ALA A 334 -54.52 4.12 0.03
N THR A 335 -54.37 4.38 1.33
CA THR A 335 -53.22 3.91 2.14
C THR A 335 -53.32 2.44 2.53
N ALA A 336 -54.50 1.82 2.37
CA ALA A 336 -54.70 0.39 2.56
C ALA A 336 -55.70 -0.16 1.54
N THR A 337 -55.49 -1.40 1.10
CA THR A 337 -56.41 -2.10 0.21
C THR A 337 -56.29 -3.61 0.39
N GLN A 338 -57.29 -4.33 -0.11
CA GLN A 338 -57.26 -5.77 -0.25
C GLN A 338 -57.23 -6.13 -1.74
N LEU A 339 -56.36 -7.06 -2.12
CA LEU A 339 -56.31 -7.64 -3.45
C LEU A 339 -56.79 -9.09 -3.39
N ASP A 340 -57.83 -9.38 -4.16
CA ASP A 340 -58.28 -10.74 -4.39
C ASP A 340 -57.57 -11.32 -5.62
N ILE A 341 -56.74 -12.32 -5.37
CA ILE A 341 -56.00 -13.12 -6.32
C ILE A 341 -56.40 -14.61 -6.25
N SER A 342 -57.55 -14.93 -5.65
CA SER A 342 -58.05 -16.30 -5.50
C SER A 342 -58.27 -17.00 -6.84
N GLY A 343 -58.57 -16.23 -7.90
CA GLY A 343 -58.70 -16.72 -9.27
C GLY A 343 -57.39 -17.02 -10.00
N LEU A 344 -56.23 -16.71 -9.41
CA LEU A 344 -54.92 -17.03 -9.99
C LEU A 344 -54.46 -18.44 -9.59
N SER A 345 -53.76 -19.12 -10.49
CA SER A 345 -53.15 -20.43 -10.21
C SER A 345 -52.11 -20.34 -9.09
N THR A 346 -51.94 -21.42 -8.33
CA THR A 346 -50.86 -21.59 -7.36
C THR A 346 -49.50 -21.34 -8.02
N GLY A 347 -48.65 -20.55 -7.38
CA GLY A 347 -47.32 -20.21 -7.92
C GLY A 347 -46.73 -18.90 -7.39
N SER A 348 -45.55 -18.56 -7.91
CA SER A 348 -44.88 -17.28 -7.62
C SER A 348 -45.29 -16.18 -8.61
N TYR A 349 -45.51 -14.98 -8.09
CA TYR A 349 -45.86 -13.78 -8.84
C TYR A 349 -44.95 -12.62 -8.43
N LEU A 350 -44.77 -11.66 -9.33
CA LEU A 350 -44.13 -10.37 -9.05
C LEU A 350 -45.21 -9.30 -8.94
N MET A 351 -45.28 -8.65 -7.79
CA MET A 351 -46.17 -7.53 -7.51
C MET A 351 -45.40 -6.22 -7.65
N LYS A 352 -45.79 -5.40 -8.62
CA LYS A 352 -45.31 -4.03 -8.80
C LYS A 352 -46.29 -3.06 -8.14
N VAL A 353 -45.80 -2.22 -7.24
CA VAL A 353 -46.61 -1.26 -6.47
C VAL A 353 -46.07 0.14 -6.73
N THR A 354 -46.95 1.10 -6.98
CA THR A 354 -46.59 2.52 -7.07
C THR A 354 -47.21 3.29 -5.91
N VAL A 355 -46.39 4.04 -5.17
CA VAL A 355 -46.78 4.91 -4.05
C VAL A 355 -46.04 6.23 -4.22
N ASN A 356 -46.76 7.35 -4.24
CA ASN A 356 -46.17 8.70 -4.37
C ASN A 356 -45.17 8.82 -5.54
N GLY A 357 -45.54 8.27 -6.71
CA GLY A 357 -44.70 8.16 -7.90
C GLY A 357 -43.51 7.18 -7.82
N GLN A 358 -43.14 6.69 -6.64
CA GLN A 358 -42.10 5.67 -6.47
C GLN A 358 -42.67 4.28 -6.74
N THR A 359 -41.87 3.43 -7.38
CA THR A 359 -42.29 2.09 -7.78
C THR A 359 -41.44 1.05 -7.07
N GLY A 360 -42.11 0.11 -6.40
CA GLY A 360 -41.49 -1.04 -5.76
C GLY A 360 -41.94 -2.37 -6.36
N THR A 361 -41.10 -3.40 -6.26
CA THR A 361 -41.40 -4.74 -6.76
C THR A 361 -41.20 -5.77 -5.66
N TYR A 362 -42.20 -6.61 -5.43
CA TYR A 362 -42.25 -7.57 -4.33
C TYR A 362 -42.65 -8.95 -4.85
N ARG A 363 -42.10 -10.02 -4.25
CA ARG A 363 -42.50 -11.38 -4.59
C ARG A 363 -43.73 -11.82 -3.79
N VAL A 364 -44.72 -12.38 -4.46
CA VAL A 364 -45.95 -12.94 -3.85
C VAL A 364 -46.03 -14.43 -4.16
N LEU A 365 -46.32 -15.23 -3.12
CA LEU A 365 -46.54 -16.66 -3.19
C LEU A 365 -48.04 -16.94 -3.00
N LYS A 366 -48.69 -17.50 -4.03
CA LYS A 366 -50.08 -17.94 -4.00
C LYS A 366 -50.12 -19.45 -3.84
N ASP A 367 -50.75 -19.92 -2.76
CA ASP A 367 -50.97 -21.33 -2.45
C ASP A 367 -52.27 -21.87 -3.02
#